data_AF-A0A6P3H0X7-F1
#
_entry.id   AF-A0A6P3H0X7-F1
#
_cell.length_a   1.000
_cell.length_b   1.000
_cell.length_c   1.000
_cell.angle_alpha   90.00
_cell.angle_beta   90.00
_cell.angle_gamma   90.00
#
_symmetry.space_group_name_H-M   'P 1'
#
loop_
_entity.id
_entity.type
_entity.pdbx_description
1 polymer ?
#
loop_
_entity_poly.entity_id
_entity_poly.type
_entity_poly.pdbx_seq_one_letter_code
_entity_poly.pdbx_strand_id
1 'polypeptide(L)'
;MIQLLLKLQGCVSVQVNSGPLAYARAVLNDSQDSKYPPKKVNELKDMFRKFIQACSIALELNEWLMKEDQIEYHEELTSNFRDMAKELSDIIHEQASIRVIEKENMIWVPKVLLSKPISLKWCYNEI
;
A
#
# COMPACT_ATOMS: atom_id res chain seq x y z
N MET A 1 -16.57 5.39 -7.29
CA MET A 1 -16.31 4.32 -6.30
C MET A 1 -15.57 3.14 -6.96
N ILE A 2 -16.15 2.44 -7.94
CA ILE A 2 -15.55 1.23 -8.57
C ILE A 2 -14.17 1.45 -9.25
N GLN A 3 -13.94 2.62 -9.85
CA GLN A 3 -12.71 2.90 -10.61
C GLN A 3 -11.43 2.96 -9.75
N LEU A 4 -11.52 3.42 -8.50
CA LEU A 4 -10.36 3.48 -7.59
C LEU A 4 -9.97 2.06 -7.15
N LEU A 5 -10.97 1.27 -6.73
CA LEU A 5 -10.79 -0.09 -6.22
C LEU A 5 -10.15 -1.01 -7.27
N LEU A 6 -10.67 -0.99 -8.51
CA LEU A 6 -10.15 -1.81 -9.61
C LEU A 6 -8.69 -1.49 -9.94
N LYS A 7 -8.33 -0.20 -9.95
CA LYS A 7 -6.95 0.22 -10.21
C LYS A 7 -6.02 -0.14 -9.06
N LEU A 8 -6.47 0.05 -7.82
CA LEU A 8 -5.68 -0.26 -6.63
C LEU A 8 -5.40 -1.78 -6.54
N GLN A 9 -6.43 -2.62 -6.68
CA GLN A 9 -6.29 -4.07 -6.72
C GLN A 9 -5.32 -4.51 -7.82
N GLY A 10 -5.46 -3.96 -9.03
CA GLY A 10 -4.55 -4.25 -10.15
C GLY A 10 -3.11 -3.78 -9.95
N CYS A 11 -2.84 -2.93 -8.95
CA CYS A 11 -1.50 -2.51 -8.57
C CYS A 11 -0.91 -3.41 -7.48
N VAL A 12 -1.68 -3.71 -6.43
CA VAL A 12 -1.17 -4.34 -5.19
C VAL A 12 -1.47 -5.83 -5.08
N SER A 13 -2.43 -6.35 -5.83
CA SER A 13 -2.91 -7.74 -5.77
C SER A 13 -2.98 -8.35 -7.18
N VAL A 14 -1.88 -8.28 -7.92
CA VAL A 14 -1.82 -8.77 -9.31
C VAL A 14 -1.83 -10.30 -9.34
N GLN A 15 -2.83 -10.89 -10.00
CA GLN A 15 -2.98 -12.36 -10.09
C GLN A 15 -2.72 -12.94 -11.49
N VAL A 16 -3.01 -12.17 -12.55
CA VAL A 16 -2.92 -12.66 -13.95
C VAL A 16 -1.64 -12.18 -14.65
N ASN A 17 -1.17 -10.98 -14.31
CA ASN A 17 0.03 -10.36 -14.89
C ASN A 17 1.22 -10.49 -13.95
N SER A 18 2.43 -10.17 -14.44
CA SER A 18 3.67 -10.25 -13.65
C SER A 18 3.80 -9.18 -12.55
N GLY A 19 2.99 -8.13 -12.61
CA GLY A 19 2.96 -7.05 -11.60
C GLY A 19 4.20 -6.16 -11.56
N PRO A 20 4.20 -5.12 -10.71
CA PRO A 20 5.27 -4.11 -10.64
C PRO A 20 6.61 -4.70 -10.16
N LEU A 21 6.59 -5.69 -9.27
CA LEU A 21 7.79 -6.31 -8.70
C LEU A 21 8.62 -7.07 -9.75
N ALA A 22 8.00 -7.60 -10.80
CA ALA A 22 8.74 -8.22 -11.90
C ALA A 22 9.66 -7.23 -12.62
N TYR A 23 9.19 -5.99 -12.83
CA TYR A 23 10.01 -4.92 -13.41
C TYR A 23 11.15 -4.52 -12.47
N ALA A 24 10.88 -4.42 -11.16
CA ALA A 24 11.89 -4.11 -10.16
C ALA A 24 13.01 -5.18 -10.17
N ARG A 25 12.66 -6.47 -10.09
CA ARG A 25 13.64 -7.57 -10.12
C ARG A 25 14.45 -7.62 -11.41
N ALA A 26 13.84 -7.31 -12.56
CA ALA A 26 14.51 -7.40 -13.85
C ALA A 26 15.57 -6.31 -14.08
N VAL A 27 15.45 -5.17 -13.39
CA VAL A 27 16.27 -3.97 -13.65
C VAL A 27 17.09 -3.52 -12.44
N LEU A 28 16.57 -3.69 -11.23
CA LEU A 28 17.14 -3.11 -10.00
C LEU A 28 17.87 -4.13 -9.11
N ASN A 29 17.89 -5.39 -9.49
CA ASN A 29 18.64 -6.43 -8.79
C ASN A 29 20.15 -6.21 -8.99
N ASP A 30 20.95 -6.30 -7.91
CA ASP A 30 22.41 -6.09 -7.89
C ASP A 30 23.16 -6.82 -9.01
N SER A 31 22.66 -7.99 -9.44
CA SER A 31 23.23 -8.73 -10.58
C SER A 31 23.18 -7.98 -11.92
N GLN A 32 22.44 -6.88 -12.02
CA GLN A 32 22.22 -6.09 -13.24
C GLN A 32 22.87 -4.69 -13.20
N ASP A 33 23.61 -4.34 -12.13
CA ASP A 33 24.15 -2.99 -11.93
C ASP A 33 25.08 -2.51 -13.05
N SER A 34 25.76 -3.42 -13.75
CA SER A 34 26.64 -3.10 -14.88
C SER A 34 25.91 -3.04 -16.23
N LYS A 35 24.65 -3.46 -16.29
CA LYS A 35 23.88 -3.62 -17.54
C LYS A 35 23.16 -2.33 -17.97
N TYR A 36 22.83 -1.46 -17.02
CA TYR A 36 22.03 -0.27 -17.27
C TYR A 36 22.74 1.01 -16.80
N PRO A 37 22.53 2.15 -17.49
CA PRO A 37 23.09 3.42 -17.04
C PRO A 37 22.61 3.79 -15.63
N PRO A 38 23.49 4.17 -14.68
CA PRO A 38 23.11 4.46 -13.30
C PRO A 38 22.02 5.52 -13.15
N LYS A 39 21.99 6.52 -14.06
CA LYS A 39 20.95 7.54 -14.09
C LYS A 39 19.56 6.93 -14.32
N LYS A 40 19.42 5.95 -15.22
CA LYS A 40 18.15 5.29 -15.53
C LYS A 40 17.70 4.37 -14.41
N VAL A 41 18.64 3.70 -13.75
CA VAL A 41 18.39 2.89 -12.54
C VAL A 41 17.83 3.79 -11.43
N ASN A 42 18.44 4.93 -11.17
CA ASN A 42 17.96 5.88 -10.16
C ASN A 42 16.59 6.48 -10.52
N GLU A 43 16.36 6.87 -11.78
CA GLU A 43 15.04 7.32 -12.25
C GLU A 43 13.94 6.25 -12.00
N LEU A 44 14.27 4.97 -12.21
CA LEU A 44 13.35 3.87 -11.95
C LEU A 44 13.08 3.66 -10.44
N LYS A 45 14.12 3.73 -9.60
CA LYS A 45 13.94 3.71 -8.14
C LYS A 45 13.02 4.84 -7.68
N ASP A 46 13.19 6.06 -8.21
CA ASP A 46 12.31 7.19 -7.92
C ASP A 46 10.85 6.96 -8.34
N MET A 47 10.63 6.34 -9.52
CA MET A 47 9.30 5.99 -9.98
C MET A 47 8.63 4.97 -9.05
N PHE A 48 9.36 3.98 -8.56
CA PHE A 48 8.85 3.00 -7.60
C PHE A 48 8.50 3.64 -6.24
N ARG A 49 9.30 4.58 -5.74
CA ARG A 49 8.96 5.34 -4.52
C ARG A 49 7.64 6.10 -4.68
N LYS A 50 7.47 6.80 -5.81
CA LYS A 50 6.21 7.51 -6.13
C LYS A 50 5.03 6.55 -6.29
N PHE A 51 5.25 5.38 -6.87
CA PHE A 51 4.23 4.35 -7.03
C PHE A 51 3.72 3.83 -5.69
N ILE A 52 4.62 3.54 -4.74
CA ILE A 52 4.25 3.12 -3.38
C ILE A 52 3.48 4.23 -2.66
N GLN A 53 3.93 5.48 -2.75
CA GLN A 53 3.20 6.62 -2.19
C GLN A 53 1.78 6.74 -2.76
N ALA A 54 1.65 6.61 -4.08
CA ALA A 54 0.33 6.67 -4.73
C ALA A 54 -0.58 5.52 -4.29
N CYS A 55 -0.05 4.30 -4.12
CA CYS A 55 -0.82 3.16 -3.62
C CYS A 55 -1.24 3.36 -2.15
N SER A 56 -0.38 3.93 -1.31
CA SER A 56 -0.70 4.27 0.08
C SER A 56 -1.85 5.29 0.14
N ILE A 57 -1.78 6.38 -0.62
CA ILE A 57 -2.84 7.39 -0.69
C ILE A 57 -4.14 6.78 -1.22
N ALA A 58 -4.04 5.90 -2.22
CA ALA A 58 -5.21 5.21 -2.77
C ALA A 58 -5.85 4.26 -1.76
N LEU A 59 -5.08 3.57 -0.91
CA LEU A 59 -5.58 2.76 0.20
C LEU A 59 -6.31 3.62 1.23
N GLU A 60 -5.74 4.74 1.63
CA GLU A 60 -6.40 5.68 2.54
C GLU A 60 -7.72 6.17 1.93
N LEU A 61 -7.73 6.63 0.68
CA LEU A 61 -8.96 7.04 0.01
C LEU A 61 -9.97 5.89 -0.09
N ASN A 62 -9.50 4.65 -0.27
CA ASN A 62 -10.35 3.48 -0.28
C ASN A 62 -11.01 3.26 1.09
N GLU A 63 -10.24 3.33 2.18
CA GLU A 63 -10.70 3.27 3.58
C GLU A 63 -11.86 4.25 3.83
N TRP A 64 -11.70 5.48 3.35
CA TRP A 64 -12.70 6.55 3.48
C TRP A 64 -13.93 6.35 2.61
N LEU A 65 -13.87 5.58 1.53
CA LEU A 65 -15.00 5.33 0.62
C LEU A 65 -15.73 4.01 0.87
N MET A 66 -15.09 3.08 1.59
CA MET A 66 -15.61 1.75 1.89
C MET A 66 -16.92 1.74 2.67
N LYS A 67 -17.72 0.71 2.41
CA LYS A 67 -18.90 0.30 3.17
C LYS A 67 -18.55 -0.84 4.13
N GLU A 68 -19.42 -1.12 5.11
CA GLU A 68 -19.18 -2.14 6.15
C GLU A 68 -18.94 -3.55 5.58
N ASP A 69 -19.59 -3.90 4.47
CA ASP A 69 -19.43 -5.18 3.79
C ASP A 69 -18.09 -5.33 3.03
N GLN A 70 -17.26 -4.29 3.00
CA GLN A 70 -16.01 -4.25 2.23
C GLN A 70 -14.76 -4.17 3.12
N ILE A 71 -14.89 -4.36 4.42
CA ILE A 71 -13.79 -4.26 5.40
C ILE A 71 -12.74 -5.33 5.15
N GLU A 72 -13.14 -6.61 5.11
CA GLU A 72 -12.21 -7.74 4.89
C GLU A 72 -11.42 -7.58 3.59
N TYR A 73 -12.09 -7.13 2.52
CA TYR A 73 -11.44 -6.89 1.24
C TYR A 73 -10.38 -5.78 1.32
N HIS A 74 -10.62 -4.74 2.12
CA HIS A 74 -9.63 -3.69 2.31
C HIS A 74 -8.45 -4.13 3.17
N GLU A 75 -8.68 -4.95 4.18
CA GLU A 75 -7.62 -5.55 4.98
C GLU A 75 -6.72 -6.42 4.11
N GLU A 76 -7.30 -7.21 3.20
CA GLU A 76 -6.55 -7.99 2.21
C GLU A 76 -5.71 -7.09 1.28
N LEU A 77 -6.29 -6.03 0.73
CA LEU A 77 -5.54 -5.05 -0.09
C LEU A 77 -4.40 -4.39 0.70
N THR A 78 -4.61 -4.13 1.99
CA THR A 78 -3.61 -3.53 2.88
C THR A 78 -2.47 -4.51 3.16
N SER A 79 -2.78 -5.79 3.41
CA SER A 79 -1.78 -6.85 3.58
C SER A 79 -0.94 -7.00 2.31
N ASN A 80 -1.59 -7.13 1.16
CA ASN A 80 -0.91 -7.26 -0.14
C ASN A 80 -0.01 -6.06 -0.46
N PHE A 81 -0.46 -4.84 -0.14
CA PHE A 81 0.36 -3.64 -0.28
C PHE A 81 1.58 -3.67 0.65
N ARG A 82 1.44 -4.09 1.91
CA ARG A 82 2.56 -4.22 2.85
C ARG A 82 3.61 -5.19 2.33
N ASP A 83 3.18 -6.36 1.85
CA ASP A 83 4.09 -7.36 1.29
C ASP A 83 4.82 -6.84 0.06
N MET A 84 4.09 -6.18 -0.85
CA MET A 84 4.70 -5.56 -2.04
C MET A 84 5.69 -4.45 -1.68
N ALA A 85 5.34 -3.58 -0.73
CA ALA A 85 6.19 -2.49 -0.28
C ALA A 85 7.47 -3.00 0.39
N LYS A 86 7.35 -4.05 1.20
CA LYS A 86 8.48 -4.74 1.84
C LYS A 86 9.41 -5.36 0.80
N GLU A 87 8.86 -6.14 -0.13
CA GLU A 87 9.67 -6.79 -1.15
C GLU A 87 10.40 -5.78 -2.05
N LEU A 88 9.72 -4.69 -2.43
CA LEU A 88 10.34 -3.63 -3.21
C LEU A 88 11.47 -2.94 -2.44
N SER A 89 11.29 -2.70 -1.13
CA SER A 89 12.33 -2.16 -0.25
C SER A 89 13.58 -3.04 -0.23
N ASP A 90 13.40 -4.36 -0.18
CA ASP A 90 14.49 -5.32 -0.24
C ASP A 90 15.20 -5.28 -1.60
N ILE A 91 14.46 -5.15 -2.71
CA ILE A 91 15.03 -5.05 -4.06
C ILE A 91 15.81 -3.75 -4.28
N ILE A 92 15.34 -2.62 -3.75
CA ILE A 92 16.01 -1.32 -3.95
C ILE A 92 17.09 -1.02 -2.90
N HIS A 93 17.18 -1.84 -1.85
CA HIS A 93 18.03 -1.70 -0.67
C HIS A 93 17.76 -0.42 0.17
N GLU A 94 16.50 -0.02 0.32
CA GLU A 94 16.11 1.20 1.05
C GLU A 94 15.00 0.97 2.07
N GLN A 95 15.38 0.50 3.26
CA GLN A 95 14.42 0.23 4.35
C GLN A 95 13.73 1.48 4.91
N ALA A 96 14.31 2.67 4.78
CA ALA A 96 13.83 3.89 5.45
C ALA A 96 12.81 4.71 4.65
N SER A 97 12.79 4.59 3.31
CA SER A 97 11.99 5.43 2.41
C SER A 97 10.61 4.84 2.10
N ILE A 98 10.42 3.52 2.28
CA ILE A 98 9.15 2.81 2.16
C ILE A 98 8.62 2.47 3.56
N ARG A 99 8.32 3.49 4.38
CA ARG A 99 7.53 3.27 5.59
C ARG A 99 6.06 3.18 5.19
N VAL A 100 5.52 1.97 5.19
CA VAL A 100 4.07 1.82 5.28
C VAL A 100 3.70 2.32 6.67
N ILE A 101 2.84 3.35 6.76
CA ILE A 101 2.36 3.82 8.07
C ILE A 101 1.47 2.70 8.61
N GLU A 102 2.04 1.84 9.43
CA GLU A 102 1.28 0.88 10.20
C GLU A 102 0.47 1.68 11.23
N LYS A 103 -0.83 1.82 10.99
CA LYS A 103 -1.77 2.38 11.96
C LYS A 103 -1.99 1.40 13.13
N GLU A 104 -0.92 0.90 13.74
CA GLU A 104 -1.00 -0.06 14.86
C GLU A 104 -1.69 0.51 16.12
N ASN A 105 -2.04 1.81 16.15
CA ASN A 105 -2.75 2.44 17.28
C ASN A 105 -3.87 3.40 16.87
N MET A 106 -4.38 3.32 15.63
CA MET A 106 -5.58 4.07 15.30
C MET A 106 -6.78 3.22 15.70
N ILE A 107 -7.35 3.51 16.87
CA ILE A 107 -8.63 2.96 17.34
C ILE A 107 -9.58 2.92 16.13
N TRP A 108 -9.94 1.71 15.72
CA TRP A 108 -10.87 1.49 14.62
C TRP A 108 -12.23 2.05 15.05
N VAL A 109 -12.55 3.27 14.62
CA VAL A 109 -13.87 3.86 14.82
C VAL A 109 -14.64 3.63 13.53
N PRO A 110 -15.44 2.56 13.40
CA PRO A 110 -16.30 2.34 12.24
C PRO A 110 -17.10 3.62 11.98
N LYS A 111 -17.39 3.91 10.71
CA LYS A 111 -18.13 5.13 10.33
C LYS A 111 -19.46 5.29 11.08
N VAL A 112 -20.07 4.19 11.51
CA VAL A 112 -21.25 4.16 12.40
C VAL A 112 -21.00 4.78 13.79
N LEU A 113 -19.77 4.72 14.31
CA LEU A 113 -19.38 5.35 15.58
C LEU A 113 -18.89 6.80 15.40
N LEU A 114 -18.50 7.21 14.19
CA LEU A 114 -18.15 8.61 13.91
C LEU A 114 -19.36 9.56 13.98
N SER A 115 -20.57 9.05 13.77
CA SER A 115 -21.83 9.79 13.92
C SER A 115 -22.38 9.82 15.35
N LYS A 116 -21.78 9.06 16.29
CA LYS A 116 -22.18 9.07 17.70
C LYS A 116 -21.44 10.18 18.49
N PRO A 117 -22.10 10.78 19.51
CA PRO A 117 -21.47 11.74 20.41
C PRO A 117 -20.14 11.22 20.97
N ILE A 118 -19.19 12.13 21.21
CA ILE A 118 -17.83 11.82 21.69
C ILE A 118 -17.84 10.93 22.94
N SER A 119 -18.85 11.06 23.81
CA SER A 119 -19.01 10.25 25.02
C SER A 119 -19.22 8.75 24.77
N LEU A 120 -19.74 8.35 23.60
CA LEU A 120 -20.00 6.96 23.25
C LEU A 120 -18.86 6.28 22.48
N LYS A 121 -17.84 7.05 22.05
CA LYS A 121 -16.64 6.51 21.38
C LYS A 121 -15.70 5.81 22.37
N TRP A 122 -15.77 6.15 23.66
CA TRP A 122 -14.91 5.57 24.71
C TRP A 122 -15.44 4.25 25.28
N CYS A 123 -16.76 4.01 25.28
CA CYS A 123 -17.33 2.79 25.86
C CYS A 123 -16.97 1.49 25.14
N TYR A 124 -16.50 1.53 23.89
CA TYR A 124 -16.20 0.33 23.10
C TYR A 124 -14.75 -0.17 23.26
N ASN A 125 -13.90 0.59 23.96
CA ASN A 125 -12.49 0.25 24.22
C ASN A 125 -12.25 -0.32 25.64
N GLU A 126 -13.31 -0.58 26.41
CA GLU A 126 -13.24 -1.13 27.79
C GLU A 126 -14.01 -2.46 27.95
N ILE A 127 -14.26 -3.19 26.86
CA ILE A 127 -14.76 -4.58 26.87
C ILE A 127 -13.81 -5.43 26.04
#